data_AF-A0A939AUS4-F1
#
_entry.id   AF-A0A939AUS4-F1
#
_cell.length_a   1.000
_cell.length_b   1.000
_cell.length_c   1.000
_cell.angle_alpha   90.00
_cell.angle_beta   90.00
_cell.angle_gamma   90.00
#
_symmetry.space_group_name_H-M   'P 1'
#
loop_
_entity.id
_entity.type
_entity.pdbx_description
1 polymer ?
#
loop_
_entity_poly.entity_id
_entity_poly.type
_entity_poly.pdbx_seq_one_letter_code
_entity_poly.pdbx_strand_id
1 'polypeptide(L)'
;MADRVDQLFQEWQQLGGRVLLAESLPNLPIRSPEEVIAESTAYCRESGRLTWVVLDWLIRNIERVEASKLLRLTRQHGDLSVLGVLCDAAEQRQPHPKLTRLMRSCQPAEPLAPFFHRVAKSRLALKLTQEGALDVFRRWGYLSNELRYL
;
A
#
# COMPACT_ATOMS: atom_id res chain seq x y z
N MET A 1 -9.41 15.01 0.74
CA MET A 1 -8.95 13.61 0.74
C MET A 1 -9.21 12.94 -0.60
N ALA A 2 -10.44 12.95 -1.12
CA ALA A 2 -10.76 12.40 -2.46
C ALA A 2 -9.82 12.94 -3.55
N ASP A 3 -9.62 14.26 -3.58
CA ASP A 3 -8.77 14.92 -4.57
C ASP A 3 -7.32 14.41 -4.59
N ARG A 4 -6.75 14.03 -3.42
CA ARG A 4 -5.35 13.56 -3.38
C ARG A 4 -5.22 12.10 -3.79
N VAL A 5 -6.17 11.25 -3.40
CA VAL A 5 -6.22 9.86 -3.87
C VAL A 5 -6.39 9.82 -5.39
N ASP A 6 -7.22 10.70 -5.95
CA ASP A 6 -7.40 10.83 -7.39
C ASP A 6 -6.11 11.30 -8.09
N GLN A 7 -5.39 12.27 -7.52
CA GLN A 7 -4.06 12.65 -8.03
C GLN A 7 -3.05 11.50 -7.96
N LEU A 8 -3.02 10.74 -6.88
CA LEU A 8 -2.15 9.55 -6.78
C LEU A 8 -2.47 8.53 -7.87
N PHE A 9 -3.75 8.33 -8.22
CA PHE A 9 -4.12 7.47 -9.32
C PHE A 9 -3.59 7.94 -10.68
N GLN A 10 -3.52 9.26 -10.90
CA GLN A 10 -2.89 9.84 -12.09
C GLN A 10 -1.37 9.63 -12.09
N GLU A 11 -0.71 9.87 -10.95
CA GLU A 11 0.73 9.62 -10.78
C GLU A 11 1.06 8.12 -11.00
N TRP A 12 0.21 7.21 -10.50
CA TRP A 12 0.34 5.79 -10.74
C TRP A 12 0.17 5.41 -12.22
N GLN A 13 -0.74 6.05 -12.95
CA GLN A 13 -0.87 5.82 -14.39
C GLN A 13 0.41 6.22 -15.14
N GLN A 14 1.03 7.35 -14.78
CA GLN A 14 2.32 7.77 -15.36
C GLN A 14 3.46 6.78 -15.09
N LEU A 15 3.44 6.13 -13.92
CA LEU A 15 4.39 5.08 -13.56
C LEU A 15 4.07 3.70 -14.19
N GLY A 16 3.03 3.60 -15.02
CA GLY A 16 2.60 2.36 -15.66
C GLY A 16 1.75 1.45 -14.77
N GLY A 17 1.18 1.98 -13.69
CA GLY A 17 0.21 1.30 -12.84
C GLY A 17 -1.12 1.05 -13.58
N ARG A 18 -1.78 -0.07 -13.27
CA ARG A 18 -3.06 -0.46 -13.87
C ARG A 18 -4.22 0.31 -13.22
N VAL A 19 -4.47 1.52 -13.72
CA VAL A 19 -5.46 2.45 -13.18
C VAL A 19 -6.45 2.85 -14.27
N LEU A 20 -7.75 2.78 -13.97
CA LEU A 20 -8.82 3.33 -14.81
C LEU A 20 -9.18 4.75 -14.37
N LEU A 21 -8.91 5.73 -15.22
CA LEU A 21 -9.21 7.14 -14.95
C LEU A 21 -10.35 7.60 -15.85
N ALA A 22 -11.26 8.41 -15.30
CA ALA A 22 -12.32 9.03 -16.10
C ALA A 22 -11.74 10.11 -17.03
N GLU A 23 -10.78 10.89 -16.51
CA GLU A 23 -10.09 11.96 -17.23
C GLU A 23 -8.61 11.94 -16.85
N SER A 24 -7.73 12.34 -17.78
CA SER A 24 -6.28 12.43 -17.54
C SER A 24 -5.88 13.88 -17.34
N LEU A 25 -5.03 14.14 -16.33
CA LEU A 25 -4.46 15.47 -16.09
C LEU A 25 -3.13 15.60 -16.85
N PRO A 26 -3.05 16.43 -17.92
CA PRO A 26 -1.92 16.42 -18.84
C PRO A 26 -0.60 16.99 -18.27
N ASN A 27 -0.63 17.73 -17.17
CA ASN A 27 0.52 18.50 -16.66
C ASN A 27 0.91 18.13 -15.22
N LEU A 28 0.72 16.88 -14.80
CA LEU A 28 1.19 16.46 -13.48
C LEU A 28 2.73 16.30 -13.47
N PRO A 29 3.41 16.81 -12.44
CA PRO A 29 4.85 16.67 -12.30
C PRO A 29 5.21 15.19 -12.17
N ILE A 30 6.23 14.76 -12.91
CA ILE A 30 6.75 13.39 -12.84
C ILE A 30 7.51 13.23 -11.53
N ARG A 31 6.98 12.40 -10.64
CA ARG A 31 7.61 12.02 -9.38
C ARG A 31 8.28 10.66 -9.49
N SER A 32 9.29 10.41 -8.67
CA SER A 32 9.93 9.09 -8.66
C SER A 32 9.00 8.05 -8.04
N PRO A 33 9.16 6.76 -8.39
CA PRO A 33 8.36 5.70 -7.78
C PRO A 33 8.39 5.71 -6.25
N GLU A 34 9.53 6.00 -5.65
CA GLU A 34 9.68 6.07 -4.19
C GLU A 34 8.81 7.15 -3.57
N GLU A 35 8.67 8.31 -4.21
CA GLU A 35 7.83 9.40 -3.74
C GLU A 35 6.36 9.03 -3.80
N VAL A 36 5.92 8.44 -4.92
CA VAL A 36 4.52 8.03 -5.11
C VAL A 36 4.17 6.85 -4.20
N ILE A 37 5.04 5.86 -4.04
CA ILE A 37 4.84 4.74 -3.10
C ILE A 37 4.75 5.26 -1.67
N ALA A 38 5.74 6.07 -1.24
CA ALA A 38 5.80 6.58 0.11
C ALA A 38 4.52 7.32 0.49
N GLU A 39 4.06 8.23 -0.35
CA GLU A 39 2.83 8.95 -0.07
C GLU A 39 1.58 8.07 -0.18
N SER A 40 1.53 7.15 -1.14
CA SER A 40 0.41 6.21 -1.26
C SER A 40 0.20 5.39 0.01
N THR A 41 1.27 5.05 0.74
CA THR A 41 1.14 4.30 2.01
C THR A 41 0.32 5.04 3.06
N ALA A 42 0.28 6.39 3.05
CA ALA A 42 -0.58 7.17 3.95
C ALA A 42 -2.08 7.03 3.62
N TYR A 43 -2.42 6.66 2.37
CA TYR A 43 -3.80 6.63 1.88
C TYR A 43 -4.32 5.21 1.56
N CYS A 44 -3.47 4.19 1.56
CA CYS A 44 -3.89 2.81 1.25
C CYS A 44 -5.03 2.32 2.15
N ARG A 45 -5.03 2.69 3.43
CA ARG A 45 -6.07 2.34 4.40
C ARG A 45 -7.43 3.01 4.13
N GLU A 46 -7.45 4.05 3.30
CA GLU A 46 -8.67 4.74 2.85
C GLU A 46 -9.20 4.16 1.54
N SER A 47 -8.30 3.65 0.70
CA SER A 47 -8.62 3.16 -0.65
C SER A 47 -8.04 1.78 -0.91
N GLY A 48 -8.92 0.78 -0.90
CA GLY A 48 -8.57 -0.59 -1.31
C GLY A 48 -8.00 -0.63 -2.73
N ARG A 49 -8.60 0.14 -3.65
CA ARG A 49 -8.11 0.23 -5.03
C ARG A 49 -6.69 0.79 -5.10
N LEU A 50 -6.35 1.82 -4.32
CA LEU A 50 -4.99 2.34 -4.27
C LEU A 50 -4.01 1.28 -3.74
N THR A 51 -4.38 0.60 -2.65
CA THR A 51 -3.60 -0.52 -2.09
C THR A 51 -3.28 -1.56 -3.16
N TRP A 52 -4.26 -1.95 -3.97
CA TRP A 52 -4.10 -2.90 -5.06
C TRP A 52 -3.15 -2.42 -6.16
N VAL A 53 -3.27 -1.17 -6.57
CA VAL A 53 -2.40 -0.57 -7.59
C VAL A 53 -0.95 -0.57 -7.12
N VAL A 54 -0.69 -0.15 -5.87
CA VAL A 54 0.66 -0.12 -5.31
C VAL A 54 1.23 -1.52 -5.20
N LEU A 55 0.44 -2.49 -4.71
CA LEU A 55 0.87 -3.88 -4.56
C LEU A 55 1.22 -4.53 -5.90
N ASP A 56 0.33 -4.44 -6.90
CA ASP A 56 0.59 -5.00 -8.25
C ASP A 56 1.82 -4.36 -8.88
N TRP A 57 1.98 -3.05 -8.72
CA TRP A 57 3.15 -2.35 -9.26
C TRP A 57 4.44 -2.78 -8.56
N LEU A 58 4.44 -2.90 -7.23
CA LEU A 58 5.59 -3.34 -6.43
C LEU A 58 6.04 -4.75 -6.83
N ILE A 59 5.10 -5.69 -6.96
CA ILE A 59 5.39 -7.06 -7.42
C ILE A 59 6.20 -7.01 -8.72
N ARG A 60 5.73 -6.24 -9.72
CA ARG A 60 6.34 -6.19 -11.05
C ARG A 60 7.63 -5.36 -11.15
N ASN A 61 7.83 -4.38 -10.27
CA ASN A 61 8.82 -3.32 -10.47
C ASN A 61 9.77 -3.09 -9.30
N ILE A 62 9.78 -3.96 -8.28
CA ILE A 62 10.62 -3.77 -7.09
C ILE A 62 12.11 -3.56 -7.42
N GLU A 63 12.61 -4.14 -8.51
CA GLU A 63 13.98 -3.95 -9.00
C GLU A 63 14.32 -2.49 -9.29
N ARG A 64 13.34 -1.69 -9.73
CA ARG A 64 13.48 -0.26 -10.06
C ARG A 64 13.46 0.66 -8.85
N VAL A 65 13.03 0.16 -7.70
CA VAL A 65 12.87 0.95 -6.47
C VAL A 65 14.20 1.13 -5.75
N GLU A 66 14.56 2.35 -5.39
CA GLU A 66 15.70 2.65 -4.54
C GLU A 66 15.31 2.56 -3.06
N ALA A 67 15.69 1.47 -2.40
CA ALA A 67 15.17 1.12 -1.07
C ALA A 67 15.47 2.16 0.02
N SER A 68 16.67 2.76 0.00
CA SER A 68 17.06 3.75 1.01
C SER A 68 16.24 5.03 0.88
N LYS A 69 16.07 5.53 -0.35
CA LYS A 69 15.19 6.65 -0.65
C LYS A 69 13.74 6.36 -0.28
N LEU A 70 13.19 5.20 -0.63
CA LEU A 70 11.83 4.82 -0.25
C LEU A 70 11.63 4.86 1.27
N LEU A 71 12.50 4.19 2.03
CA LEU A 71 12.41 4.19 3.50
C LEU A 71 12.52 5.59 4.11
N ARG A 72 13.38 6.45 3.56
CA ARG A 72 13.51 7.84 4.01
C ARG A 72 12.20 8.60 3.77
N LEU A 73 11.64 8.51 2.57
CA LEU A 73 10.42 9.22 2.20
C LEU A 73 9.19 8.70 2.95
N THR A 74 9.05 7.38 3.12
CA THR A 74 7.96 6.79 3.90
C THR A 74 7.98 7.24 5.35
N ARG A 75 9.17 7.43 5.96
CA ARG A 75 9.26 8.01 7.32
C ARG A 75 8.80 9.46 7.39
N GLN A 76 8.97 10.23 6.32
CA GLN A 76 8.65 11.66 6.30
C GLN A 76 7.17 11.91 5.99
N HIS A 77 6.59 11.14 5.07
CA HIS A 77 5.29 11.46 4.47
C HIS A 77 4.37 10.23 4.28
N GLY A 78 4.77 9.06 4.77
CA GLY A 78 4.04 7.81 4.59
C GLY A 78 3.77 7.06 5.89
N ASP A 79 3.49 5.76 5.76
CA ASP A 79 3.25 4.84 6.87
C ASP A 79 4.12 3.59 6.67
N LEU A 80 5.09 3.39 7.57
CA LEU A 80 6.00 2.25 7.52
C LEU A 80 5.30 0.92 7.78
N SER A 81 4.24 0.90 8.59
CA SER A 81 3.49 -0.33 8.86
C SER A 81 2.70 -0.77 7.63
N VAL A 82 2.13 0.17 6.89
CA VAL A 82 1.48 -0.09 5.60
C VAL A 82 2.50 -0.50 4.54
N LEU A 83 3.67 0.15 4.48
CA LEU A 83 4.75 -0.28 3.59
C LEU A 83 5.16 -1.72 3.89
N GLY A 84 5.23 -2.09 5.17
CA GLY A 84 5.49 -3.46 5.63
C GLY A 84 4.47 -4.45 5.07
N VAL A 85 3.17 -4.17 5.21
CA VAL A 85 2.08 -4.98 4.64
C VAL A 85 2.26 -5.17 3.13
N LEU A 86 2.49 -4.08 2.40
CA LEU A 86 2.64 -4.11 0.94
C LEU A 86 3.85 -4.96 0.52
N CYS A 87 4.98 -4.81 1.22
CA CYS A 87 6.19 -5.57 0.92
C CYS A 87 6.03 -7.06 1.25
N ASP A 88 5.39 -7.39 2.37
CA ASP A 88 5.15 -8.77 2.80
C ASP A 88 4.17 -9.47 1.85
N ALA A 89 3.06 -8.80 1.48
CA ALA A 89 2.13 -9.30 0.48
C ALA A 89 2.78 -9.47 -0.90
N ALA A 90 3.67 -8.56 -1.30
CA ALA A 90 4.43 -8.69 -2.54
C ALA A 90 5.41 -9.87 -2.49
N GLU A 91 6.12 -10.05 -1.38
CA GLU A 91 7.11 -11.12 -1.17
C GLU A 91 6.47 -12.50 -1.27
N GLN A 92 5.23 -12.65 -0.76
CA GLN A 92 4.47 -13.90 -0.88
C GLN A 92 4.16 -14.29 -2.34
N ARG A 93 4.19 -13.33 -3.27
CA ARG A 93 3.88 -13.55 -4.69
C ARG A 93 5.13 -13.59 -5.56
N GLN A 94 6.08 -12.72 -5.27
CA GLN A 94 7.35 -12.62 -5.97
C GLN A 94 8.46 -12.37 -4.94
N PRO A 95 9.10 -13.45 -4.44
CA PRO A 95 10.19 -13.32 -3.49
C PRO A 95 11.34 -12.48 -4.05
N HIS A 96 11.76 -11.46 -3.31
CA HIS A 96 12.81 -10.56 -3.75
C HIS A 96 13.59 -9.99 -2.54
N PRO A 97 14.94 -10.10 -2.49
CA PRO A 97 15.74 -9.67 -1.34
C PRO A 97 15.53 -8.20 -0.93
N LYS A 98 15.19 -7.33 -1.88
CA LYS A 98 14.86 -5.93 -1.60
C LYS A 98 13.58 -5.75 -0.78
N LEU A 99 12.55 -6.58 -1.00
CA LEU A 99 11.34 -6.57 -0.18
C LEU A 99 11.68 -7.01 1.25
N THR A 100 12.46 -8.09 1.41
CA THR A 100 12.96 -8.52 2.72
C THR A 100 13.72 -7.40 3.44
N ARG A 101 14.59 -6.68 2.72
CA ARG A 101 15.36 -5.55 3.27
C ARG A 101 14.46 -4.39 3.71
N LEU A 102 13.45 -4.05 2.90
CA LEU A 102 12.47 -3.02 3.24
C LEU A 102 11.68 -3.40 4.50
N MET A 103 11.17 -4.63 4.56
CA MET A 103 10.41 -5.14 5.71
C MET A 103 11.19 -5.03 7.02
N ARG A 104 12.49 -5.37 7.03
CA ARG A 104 13.34 -5.24 8.24
C ARG A 104 13.43 -3.82 8.80
N SER A 105 13.13 -2.81 7.99
CA SER A 105 13.17 -1.40 8.38
C SER A 105 11.79 -0.82 8.69
N CYS A 106 10.73 -1.62 8.50
CA CYS A 106 9.36 -1.27 8.80
C CYS A 106 8.99 -1.74 10.22
N GLN A 107 7.93 -1.19 10.78
CA GLN A 107 7.44 -1.53 12.12
C GLN A 107 5.94 -1.82 12.04
N PRO A 108 5.43 -2.88 12.70
CA PRO A 108 3.99 -3.12 12.81
C PRO A 108 3.24 -1.93 13.43
N ALA A 109 1.96 -1.78 13.06
CA ALA A 109 1.10 -0.80 13.70
C ALA A 109 0.70 -1.27 15.10
N GLU A 110 0.63 -0.32 16.04
CA GLU A 110 0.10 -0.56 17.39
C GLU A 110 -0.91 0.54 17.76
N PRO A 111 -2.10 0.20 18.30
CA PRO A 111 -2.62 -1.15 18.56
C PRO A 111 -3.17 -1.85 17.30
N LEU A 112 -3.46 -3.16 17.43
CA LEU A 112 -4.11 -3.96 16.39
C LEU A 112 -5.42 -3.30 15.92
N ALA A 113 -5.54 -3.00 14.62
CA ALA A 113 -6.69 -2.27 14.07
C ALA A 113 -7.15 -2.84 12.72
N PRO A 114 -8.39 -2.57 12.28
CA PRO A 114 -8.78 -2.82 10.90
C PRO A 114 -7.85 -2.10 9.93
N PHE A 115 -7.40 -2.80 8.88
CA PHE A 115 -6.54 -2.19 7.86
C PHE A 115 -7.30 -1.05 7.17
N PHE A 116 -8.46 -1.35 6.60
CA PHE A 116 -9.30 -0.34 5.95
C PHE A 116 -10.18 0.40 6.95
N HIS A 117 -10.09 1.73 6.98
CA HIS A 117 -10.86 2.57 7.92
C HIS A 117 -12.38 2.40 7.76
N ARG A 118 -12.86 2.13 6.55
CA ARG A 118 -14.29 1.88 6.29
C ARG A 118 -14.83 0.64 7.02
N VAL A 119 -14.00 -0.38 7.24
CA VAL A 119 -14.40 -1.62 7.92
C VAL A 119 -14.73 -1.36 9.39
N ALA A 120 -13.99 -0.45 10.04
CA ALA A 120 -14.25 -0.06 11.42
C ALA A 120 -15.65 0.56 11.63
N LYS A 121 -16.30 1.07 10.56
CA LYS A 121 -17.62 1.69 10.62
C LYS A 121 -18.78 0.67 10.57
N SER A 122 -18.51 -0.59 10.24
CA SER A 122 -19.52 -1.64 10.13
C SER A 122 -19.23 -2.79 11.09
N ARG A 123 -20.13 -3.00 12.06
CA ARG A 123 -19.99 -4.07 13.07
C ARG A 123 -19.91 -5.46 12.43
N LEU A 124 -20.71 -5.70 11.39
CA LEU A 124 -20.68 -6.96 10.65
C LEU A 124 -19.34 -7.15 9.91
N ALA A 125 -18.90 -6.13 9.17
CA ALA A 125 -17.65 -6.20 8.43
C ALA A 125 -16.45 -6.39 9.37
N LEU A 126 -16.45 -5.71 10.52
CA LEU A 126 -15.43 -5.86 11.55
C LEU A 126 -15.37 -7.28 12.10
N LYS A 127 -16.52 -7.87 12.45
CA LYS A 127 -16.60 -9.25 12.94
C LYS A 127 -16.04 -10.25 11.91
N LEU A 128 -16.48 -10.15 10.66
CA LEU A 128 -15.99 -10.99 9.55
C LEU A 128 -14.48 -10.81 9.32
N THR A 129 -13.98 -9.59 9.50
CA THR A 129 -12.56 -9.27 9.35
C THR A 129 -11.72 -9.84 10.51
N GLN A 130 -12.24 -9.84 11.74
CA GLN A 130 -11.58 -10.45 12.89
C GLN A 130 -11.46 -11.97 12.75
N GLU A 131 -12.56 -12.62 12.37
CA GLU A 131 -12.63 -14.08 12.19
C GLU A 131 -11.76 -14.57 11.03
N GLY A 132 -11.68 -13.78 9.94
CA GLY A 132 -10.98 -14.15 8.71
C GLY A 132 -9.68 -13.40 8.43
N ALA A 133 -9.09 -12.72 9.40
CA ALA A 133 -7.89 -11.90 9.18
C ALA A 133 -6.72 -12.75 8.68
N LEU A 134 -6.12 -12.32 7.58
CA LEU A 134 -4.97 -12.99 6.97
C LEU A 134 -3.69 -12.70 7.76
N ASP A 135 -2.81 -13.70 7.82
CA ASP A 135 -1.59 -13.63 8.65
C ASP A 135 -0.66 -12.49 8.24
N VAL A 136 -0.62 -12.16 6.94
CA VAL A 136 0.16 -11.01 6.45
C VAL A 136 -0.27 -9.72 7.13
N PHE A 137 -1.56 -9.42 7.23
CA PHE A 137 -2.00 -8.21 7.93
C PHE A 137 -1.75 -8.31 9.44
N ARG A 138 -1.96 -9.47 10.05
CA ARG A 138 -1.75 -9.66 11.49
C ARG A 138 -0.31 -9.39 11.90
N ARG A 139 0.68 -9.85 11.12
CA ARG A 139 2.11 -9.58 11.37
C ARG A 139 2.45 -8.09 11.44
N TRP A 140 1.68 -7.26 10.73
CA TRP A 140 1.87 -5.81 10.65
C TRP A 140 0.90 -5.01 11.52
N GLY A 141 0.20 -5.65 12.47
CA GLY A 141 -0.70 -4.96 13.38
C GLY A 141 -2.06 -4.61 12.78
N TYR A 142 -2.48 -5.34 11.75
CA TYR A 142 -3.75 -5.10 11.07
C TYR A 142 -4.67 -6.31 10.98
N LEU A 143 -5.96 -6.01 10.85
CA LEU A 143 -7.01 -6.97 10.54
C LEU A 143 -7.56 -6.68 9.15
N SER A 144 -7.42 -7.64 8.25
CA SER A 144 -8.07 -7.64 6.93
C SER A 144 -8.21 -9.07 6.42
N ASN A 145 -9.38 -9.38 5.87
CA ASN A 145 -9.63 -10.60 5.13
C ASN A 145 -9.54 -10.37 3.60
N GLU A 146 -9.29 -9.13 3.17
CA GLU A 146 -9.18 -8.71 1.78
C GLU A 146 -7.73 -8.83 1.28
N LEU A 147 -7.30 -10.06 0.97
CA LEU A 147 -6.35 -10.38 -0.13
C LEU A 147 -6.78 -11.66 -0.89
N ARG A 148 -7.97 -12.21 -0.60
CA ARG A 148 -8.45 -13.49 -1.14
C ARG A 148 -8.70 -13.53 -2.66
N TYR A 149 -8.44 -12.45 -3.39
CA TYR A 149 -8.59 -12.38 -4.85
C TYR A 149 -7.25 -12.23 -5.61
N LEU A 150 -6.12 -12.46 -4.94
CA LEU A 150 -4.84 -12.67 -5.60
C LEU A 150 -4.65 -14.14 -5.99
#